data_AF-A0A838UNL5-F1
#
_entry.id   AF-A0A838UNL5-F1
#
_cell.length_a   1.000
_cell.length_b   1.000
_cell.length_c   1.000
_cell.angle_alpha   90.00
_cell.angle_beta   90.00
_cell.angle_gamma   90.00
#
_symmetry.space_group_name_H-M   'P 1'
#
loop_
_entity.id
_entity.type
_entity.pdbx_description
1 polymer ?
#
loop_
_entity_poly.entity_id
_entity_poly.type
_entity_poly.pdbx_seq_one_letter_code
_entity_poly.pdbx_strand_id
1 'polypeptide(L)'
;YLSFAGPVTYPANTTLAEVAAWAPLDRILVETDCPYLTPHPNRRDRNEPANVAKTAAFIAERRGMTLDELATATSANAAALFGLAPLVESAPRKGAL
;
A
#
# COMPACT_ATOMS: atom_id res chain seq x y z
N TYR A 1 4.28 -13.75 -1.66
CA TYR A 1 3.75 -12.39 -1.58
C TYR A 1 4.86 -11.40 -1.86
N LEU A 2 4.52 -10.21 -2.34
CA LEU A 2 5.42 -9.10 -2.62
C LEU A 2 4.90 -7.87 -1.87
N SER A 3 5.65 -7.41 -0.87
CA SER A 3 5.30 -6.20 -0.10
C SER A 3 6.06 -5.00 -0.68
N PHE A 4 5.36 -3.88 -0.84
CA PHE A 4 5.94 -2.64 -1.34
C PHE A 4 5.89 -1.58 -0.25
N ALA A 5 7.07 -1.06 0.11
CA ALA A 5 7.22 0.10 0.99
C ALA A 5 7.32 1.41 0.19
N GLY A 6 7.58 2.53 0.88
CA GLY A 6 7.70 3.85 0.26
C GLY A 6 8.66 3.99 -0.94
N PRO A 7 9.73 3.18 -1.13
CA PRO A 7 10.61 3.32 -2.29
C PRO A 7 9.93 3.07 -3.64
N VAL A 8 8.77 2.40 -3.66
CA VAL A 8 7.98 2.23 -4.90
C VAL A 8 7.54 3.57 -5.48
N THR A 9 7.39 4.59 -4.63
CA THR A 9 6.98 5.95 -5.01
C THR A 9 8.14 6.82 -5.49
N TYR A 10 9.38 6.33 -5.47
CA TYR A 10 10.55 7.15 -5.78
C TYR A 10 10.72 7.27 -7.30
N PRO A 11 10.85 8.49 -7.86
CA PRO A 11 10.96 8.68 -9.31
C PRO A 11 12.10 7.89 -9.99
N ALA A 12 13.19 7.62 -9.26
CA ALA A 12 14.32 6.85 -9.75
C ALA A 12 14.09 5.33 -9.77
N ASN A 13 13.09 4.81 -9.04
CA ASN A 13 12.85 3.38 -8.87
C ASN A 13 11.79 2.87 -9.86
N THR A 14 11.99 3.12 -11.16
CA THR A 14 11.02 2.79 -12.21
C THR A 14 10.70 1.29 -12.26
N THR A 15 11.72 0.43 -12.17
CA THR A 15 11.53 -1.03 -12.15
C THR A 15 10.68 -1.50 -10.97
N LEU A 16 10.84 -0.89 -9.79
CA LEU A 16 10.02 -1.27 -8.63
C LEU A 16 8.55 -0.89 -8.83
N ALA A 17 8.30 0.29 -9.42
CA ALA A 17 6.95 0.71 -9.80
C ALA A 17 6.34 -0.18 -10.91
N GLU A 18 7.14 -0.63 -11.88
CA GLU A 18 6.71 -1.57 -12.92
C GLU A 18 6.35 -2.94 -12.33
N VAL A 19 7.15 -3.46 -11.40
CA VAL A 19 6.85 -4.72 -10.71
C VAL A 19 5.57 -4.60 -9.88
N ALA A 20 5.35 -3.47 -9.19
CA ALA A 20 4.10 -3.22 -8.46
C ALA A 20 2.86 -3.18 -9.37
N ALA A 21 3.01 -2.64 -10.59
CA ALA A 21 1.94 -2.61 -11.58
C ALA A 21 1.66 -3.99 -12.20
N TRP A 22 2.71 -4.77 -12.46
CA TRP A 22 2.63 -6.06 -13.15
C TRP A 22 2.27 -7.24 -12.22
N ALA A 23 2.71 -7.22 -10.96
CA ALA A 23 2.56 -8.36 -10.05
C ALA A 23 1.09 -8.83 -9.92
N PRO A 24 0.86 -10.15 -9.77
CA PRO A 24 -0.47 -10.69 -9.51
C PRO A 24 -1.12 -10.03 -8.29
N LEU A 25 -2.35 -9.53 -8.44
CA LEU A 25 -3.04 -8.76 -7.41
C LEU A 25 -3.21 -9.54 -6.10
N ASP A 26 -3.45 -10.85 -6.19
CA ASP A 26 -3.59 -11.78 -5.05
C ASP A 26 -2.26 -12.07 -4.31
N ARG A 27 -1.16 -11.47 -4.76
CA ARG A 27 0.17 -11.61 -4.16
C ARG A 27 0.76 -10.28 -3.68
N ILE A 28 0.10 -9.15 -3.86
CA ILE A 28 0.58 -7.82 -3.46
C ILE A 28 0.22 -7.52 -2.00
N LEU A 29 1.16 -6.92 -1.26
CA LEU A 29 0.98 -6.28 0.04
C LEU A 29 1.57 -4.87 0.00
N VAL A 30 1.17 -4.02 0.95
CA VAL A 30 1.72 -2.67 1.14
C VAL A 30 2.16 -2.49 2.58
N GLU A 31 3.27 -1.79 2.77
CA GLU A 31 3.84 -1.51 4.09
C GLU A 31 4.52 -0.14 4.14
N THR A 32 5.04 0.22 5.31
CA THR A 32 5.83 1.44 5.50
C THR A 32 7.30 1.15 5.75
N ASP A 33 7.62 0.06 6.44
CA ASP A 33 8.92 -0.13 7.12
C ASP A 33 9.25 1.04 8.07
N CYS A 34 8.23 1.64 8.70
CA CYS A 34 8.45 2.76 9.61
C CYS A 34 9.32 2.33 10.79
N PRO A 35 10.31 3.14 11.20
CA PRO A 35 10.45 4.58 10.92
C PRO A 35 11.20 4.96 9.63
N TYR A 36 11.53 4.00 8.76
CA TYR A 36 12.35 4.19 7.56
C TYR A 36 11.51 4.34 6.28
N LEU A 37 12.19 4.65 5.17
CA LEU A 37 11.65 4.55 3.81
C LEU A 37 10.39 5.38 3.53
N THR A 38 10.35 6.61 4.03
CA THR A 38 9.20 7.53 3.83
C THR A 38 8.88 7.70 2.34
N PRO A 39 7.61 7.52 1.92
CA PRO A 39 7.21 7.69 0.53
C PRO A 39 7.39 9.14 0.05
N HIS A 40 7.60 9.31 -1.26
CA HIS A 40 7.66 10.61 -1.92
C HIS A 40 6.39 11.44 -1.64
N PRO A 41 6.49 12.78 -1.48
CA PRO A 41 7.69 13.62 -1.58
C PRO A 41 8.55 13.70 -0.29
N ASN A 42 8.15 13.05 0.80
CA ASN A 42 8.66 13.31 2.15
C ASN A 42 9.87 12.41 2.53
N ARG A 43 10.73 12.04 1.57
CA ARG A 43 11.77 11.00 1.75
C ARG A 43 12.75 11.21 2.91
N ARG A 44 12.90 12.45 3.39
CA ARG A 44 13.85 12.84 4.44
C ARG A 44 13.21 12.91 5.83
N ASP A 45 11.89 12.84 5.91
CA ASP A 45 11.15 12.87 7.15
C ASP A 45 11.07 11.47 7.76
N ARG A 46 10.81 11.38 9.07
CA ARG A 46 10.52 10.10 9.74
C ARG A 46 9.25 9.48 9.14
N ASN A 47 9.30 8.19 8.84
CA ASN A 47 8.12 7.49 8.34
C ASN A 47 7.18 7.11 9.48
N GLU A 48 5.88 7.05 9.19
CA GLU A 48 4.82 6.74 10.15
C GLU A 48 3.85 5.73 9.52
N PRO A 49 3.17 4.87 10.29
CA PRO A 49 2.21 3.89 9.78
C PRO A 49 1.16 4.49 8.84
N ALA A 50 0.69 5.71 9.12
CA ALA A 50 -0.30 6.42 8.31
C ALA A 50 0.14 6.65 6.85
N ASN A 51 1.45 6.66 6.57
CA ASN A 51 1.97 6.83 5.21
C ASN A 51 1.76 5.59 4.32
N VAL A 52 1.30 4.45 4.85
CA VAL A 52 0.97 3.27 4.02
C VAL A 52 -0.08 3.63 2.95
N ALA A 53 -1.01 4.54 3.26
CA ALA A 53 -2.02 5.02 2.32
C ALA A 53 -1.40 5.73 1.10
N LYS A 54 -0.26 6.41 1.28
CA LYS A 54 0.46 7.08 0.17
C LYS A 54 1.10 6.05 -0.76
N THR A 55 1.71 5.01 -0.20
CA THR A 55 2.26 3.88 -0.96
C THR A 55 1.16 3.15 -1.73
N ALA A 56 0.04 2.85 -1.06
CA ALA A 56 -1.11 2.20 -1.68
C ALA A 56 -1.72 3.04 -2.82
N ALA A 57 -1.93 4.35 -2.60
CA ALA A 57 -2.48 5.24 -3.62
C ALA A 57 -1.61 5.28 -4.89
N PHE A 58 -0.28 5.36 -4.71
CA PHE A 58 0.66 5.31 -5.83
C PHE A 58 0.55 4.01 -6.63
N ILE A 59 0.46 2.85 -5.96
CA ILE A 59 0.33 1.56 -6.64
C ILE A 59 -1.03 1.43 -7.34
N ALA A 60 -2.11 1.90 -6.70
CA ALA A 60 -3.46 1.85 -7.25
C ALA A 60 -3.55 2.63 -8.57
N GLU A 61 -3.01 3.86 -8.60
CA GLU A 61 -2.93 4.68 -9.81
C GLU A 61 -2.21 3.93 -10.94
N ARG A 62 -1.05 3.33 -10.66
CA ARG A 62 -0.24 2.60 -11.65
C ARG A 62 -0.92 1.32 -12.15
N ARG A 63 -1.87 0.78 -11.39
CA ARG A 63 -2.68 -0.39 -11.76
C ARG A 63 -4.02 -0.02 -12.41
N GLY A 64 -4.35 1.26 -12.52
CA GLY A 64 -5.67 1.71 -13.02
C GLY A 64 -6.81 1.31 -12.09
N MET A 65 -6.55 1.23 -10.78
CA MET A 65 -7.50 0.85 -9.75
C MET A 65 -7.76 2.02 -8.80
N THR A 66 -8.90 1.98 -8.12
CA THR A 66 -9.16 2.86 -6.98
C THR A 66 -8.32 2.44 -5.76
N LEU A 67 -8.08 3.38 -4.84
CA LEU A 67 -7.42 3.07 -3.58
C LEU A 67 -8.18 2.00 -2.78
N ASP A 68 -9.52 2.06 -2.76
CA ASP A 68 -10.37 1.13 -2.01
C ASP A 68 -10.30 -0.30 -2.57
N GLU A 69 -10.22 -0.47 -3.90
CA GLU A 69 -10.03 -1.78 -4.52
C GLU A 69 -8.67 -2.40 -4.15
N LEU A 70 -7.60 -1.60 -4.21
CA LEU A 70 -6.27 -2.08 -3.81
C LEU A 70 -6.21 -2.37 -2.31
N ALA A 71 -6.82 -1.52 -1.47
CA ALA A 71 -6.88 -1.70 -0.03
C ALA A 71 -7.64 -2.99 0.33
N THR A 72 -8.77 -3.24 -0.32
CA THR A 72 -9.55 -4.48 -0.15
C THR A 72 -8.72 -5.71 -0.52
N ALA A 73 -8.08 -5.70 -1.70
CA ALA A 73 -7.27 -6.82 -2.17
C ALA A 73 -6.06 -7.09 -1.27
N THR A 74 -5.29 -6.06 -0.93
CA THR A 74 -4.10 -6.20 -0.07
C THR A 74 -4.45 -6.59 1.36
N SER A 75 -5.60 -6.15 1.87
CA SER A 75 -6.12 -6.59 3.18
C SER A 75 -6.53 -8.06 3.18
N ALA A 76 -7.22 -8.52 2.13
CA ALA A 76 -7.57 -9.93 1.97
C ALA A 76 -6.30 -10.80 1.84
N ASN A 77 -5.30 -10.33 1.09
CA ASN A 77 -4.00 -10.98 0.97
C ASN A 77 -3.27 -11.08 2.31
N ALA A 78 -3.26 -10.00 3.10
CA ALA A 78 -2.66 -9.99 4.42
C ALA A 78 -3.38 -10.95 5.38
N ALA A 79 -4.72 -10.95 5.37
CA ALA A 79 -5.51 -11.87 6.19
C ALA A 79 -5.23 -13.33 5.84
N ALA A 80 -5.16 -13.66 4.55
CA ALA A 80 -4.82 -15.00 4.09
C ALA A 80 -3.38 -15.41 4.45
N LEU A 81 -2.39 -14.52 4.26
CA LEU A 81 -0.98 -14.80 4.54
C LEU A 81 -0.72 -15.00 6.04
N PHE A 82 -1.27 -14.12 6.88
CA PHE A 82 -0.99 -14.09 8.31
C PHE A 82 -2.03 -14.84 9.16
N GLY A 83 -3.04 -15.45 8.53
CA GLY A 83 -4.09 -16.18 9.23
C GLY A 83 -4.99 -15.27 10.10
N LEU A 84 -5.22 -14.03 9.64
CA LEU A 84 -6.06 -13.07 10.37
C LEU A 84 -7.54 -13.34 10.06
N ALA A 85 -8.42 -12.97 11.01
CA ALA A 85 -9.85 -12.93 10.71
C ALA A 85 -10.12 -11.96 9.55
N PRO A 86 -11.08 -12.25 8.66
CA PRO A 86 -11.47 -11.33 7.60
C PRO A 86 -11.79 -9.96 8.19
N LEU A 87 -11.28 -8.89 7.56
CA LEU A 87 -11.64 -7.55 7.99
C LEU A 87 -13.15 -7.38 7.83
N VAL A 88 -13.85 -7.19 8.93
CA VAL A 88 -15.26 -6.80 8.93
C VAL A 88 -15.29 -5.34 8.53
N GLU A 89 -16.03 -5.02 7.47
CA GLU A 89 -16.23 -3.65 7.03
C GLU A 89 -16.86 -2.86 8.19
N SER A 90 -16.10 -1.96 8.81
CA SER A 90 -16.65 -1.10 9.85
C SER A 90 -17.55 -0.06 9.18
N ALA A 91 -18.77 0.12 9.69
CA ALA A 91 -19.69 1.15 9.22
C ALA A 91 -18.97 2.49 9.02
N PRO A 92 -19.32 3.27 7.97
CA PRO A 92 -18.64 4.52 7.66
C PRO A 92 -18.60 5.42 8.90
N ARG A 93 -17.40 5.79 9.34
CA ARG A 93 -17.23 6.77 10.42
C ARG A 93 -17.72 8.11 9.88
N LYS A 94 -18.90 8.56 10.31
CA LYS A 94 -19.33 9.95 10.07
C LYS A 94 -18.28 10.89 10.66
N GLY A 95 -17.70 11.76 9.84
CA GLY A 95 -16.95 12.94 10.30
C GLY A 95 -15.42 12.82 10.43
N ALA A 96 -14.74 12.14 9.50
CA ALA A 96 -13.33 12.46 9.27
C ALA A 96 -13.25 13.64 8.30
N LEU A 97 -12.94 14.81 8.88
CA LEU A 97 -12.75 16.17 8.34
C LEU A 97 -12.80 16.35 6.80
#